data_AF-A0A8W8LMM6-F1
#
_entry.id   AF-A0A8W8LMM6-F1
#
_cell.length_a   1.000
_cell.length_b   1.000
_cell.length_c   1.000
_cell.angle_alpha   90.00
_cell.angle_beta   90.00
_cell.angle_gamma   90.00
#
_symmetry.space_group_name_H-M   'P 1'
#
loop_
_entity.id
_entity.type
_entity.pdbx_description
1 polymer ?
#
loop_
_entity_poly.entity_id
_entity_poly.type
_entity_poly.pdbx_seq_one_letter_code
_entity_poly.pdbx_strand_id
1 'polypeptide(L)'
;MSTGTIYKNKWITSTCNWNVETSLLTQYQRNALKFGYYSKQCSCDIDTCLGGQCSKPSNDKCVVGQKGDYSCFFEENSCRRGRKGCTWHTSECL
;
A
#
# COMPACT_ATOMS: atom_id res chain seq x y z
N MET A 1 -8.56 12.21 -5.61
CA MET A 1 -9.20 11.10 -4.87
C MET A 1 -8.88 11.24 -3.39
N SER A 2 -9.83 10.91 -2.52
CA SER A 2 -9.64 10.99 -1.06
C SER A 2 -10.06 9.70 -0.39
N THR A 3 -9.25 9.28 0.58
CA THR A 3 -9.58 8.23 1.55
C THR A 3 -9.94 8.85 2.90
N GLY A 4 -10.67 8.11 3.72
CA GLY A 4 -11.25 8.63 4.95
C GLY A 4 -12.04 7.58 5.69
N THR A 5 -12.65 7.99 6.79
CA THR A 5 -13.48 7.14 7.65
C THR A 5 -14.87 7.75 7.77
N ILE A 6 -15.89 6.90 7.85
CA ILE A 6 -17.27 7.34 8.12
C ILE A 6 -17.46 7.39 9.64
N TYR A 7 -17.80 8.56 10.17
CA TYR A 7 -18.14 8.75 11.58
C TYR A 7 -19.42 9.58 11.69
N LYS A 8 -20.40 9.08 12.46
CA LYS A 8 -21.74 9.70 12.60
C LYS A 8 -22.37 10.07 11.24
N ASN A 9 -22.30 9.14 10.27
CA ASN A 9 -22.80 9.31 8.90
C ASN A 9 -22.17 10.47 8.10
N LYS A 10 -20.99 10.94 8.51
CA LYS A 10 -20.19 11.95 7.78
C LYS A 10 -18.87 11.35 7.37
N TRP A 11 -18.41 11.70 6.17
CA TRP A 11 -17.06 11.38 5.71
C TRP A 11 -16.05 12.32 6.37
N ILE A 12 -15.06 11.75 7.05
CA ILE A 12 -13.97 12.48 7.71
C ILE A 12 -12.65 12.07 7.08
N THR A 13 -11.79 13.06 6.86
CA THR A 13 -10.41 12.88 6.36
C THR A 13 -9.47 13.78 7.16
N SER A 14 -8.16 13.54 7.03
CA SER A 14 -7.08 14.25 7.69
C SER A 14 -5.86 14.34 6.78
N THR A 15 -4.83 15.06 7.20
CA THR A 15 -3.55 15.14 6.48
C THR A 15 -2.80 13.81 6.44
N CYS A 16 -3.14 12.84 7.30
CA CYS A 16 -2.56 11.48 7.27
C CYS A 16 -3.30 10.53 6.32
N ASN A 17 -4.43 10.94 5.75
CA ASN A 17 -5.16 10.13 4.76
C ASN A 17 -4.59 10.35 3.36
N TRP A 18 -4.77 9.35 2.50
CA TRP A 18 -4.41 9.46 1.10
C TRP A 18 -5.39 10.40 0.38
N ASN A 19 -4.98 11.66 0.25
CA ASN A 19 -5.70 12.77 -0.36
C ASN A 19 -4.91 13.33 -1.56
N VAL A 20 -4.79 12.52 -2.61
CA VAL A 20 -3.98 12.85 -3.79
C VAL A 20 -4.87 13.27 -4.95
N GLU A 21 -4.48 14.30 -5.69
CA GLU A 21 -5.19 14.69 -6.91
C GLU A 21 -5.24 13.53 -7.90
N THR A 22 -6.40 13.28 -8.50
CA THR A 22 -6.58 12.13 -9.39
C THR A 22 -5.66 12.22 -10.62
N SER A 23 -5.32 13.43 -11.07
CA SER A 23 -4.35 13.68 -12.15
C SER A 23 -2.95 13.12 -11.83
N LEU A 24 -2.54 13.15 -10.56
CA LEU A 24 -1.22 12.76 -10.09
C LEU A 24 -1.05 11.25 -9.84
N LEU A 25 -2.13 10.47 -9.92
CA LEU A 25 -2.03 9.02 -9.75
C LEU A 25 -1.22 8.38 -10.87
N THR A 26 -0.35 7.42 -10.55
CA THR A 26 0.32 6.64 -11.59
C THR A 26 -0.68 5.76 -12.34
N GLN A 27 -0.29 5.27 -13.52
CA GLN A 27 -1.14 4.33 -14.27
C GLN A 27 -1.39 3.05 -13.45
N TYR A 28 -0.39 2.61 -12.68
CA TYR A 28 -0.51 1.48 -11.77
C TYR A 28 -1.57 1.72 -10.69
N GLN A 29 -1.50 2.84 -9.96
CA GLN A 29 -2.47 3.17 -8.91
C GLN A 29 -3.90 3.24 -9.45
N ARG A 30 -4.10 3.85 -10.62
CA ARG A 30 -5.42 3.89 -11.29
C ARG A 30 -5.94 2.48 -11.60
N ASN A 31 -5.07 1.62 -12.13
CA ASN A 31 -5.42 0.23 -12.42
C ASN A 31 -5.71 -0.56 -11.13
N ALA A 32 -4.89 -0.37 -10.08
CA ALA A 32 -5.06 -1.02 -8.80
C ALA A 32 -6.41 -0.67 -8.15
N LEU A 33 -6.83 0.60 -8.23
CA LEU A 33 -8.15 1.04 -7.80
C LEU A 33 -9.27 0.46 -8.67
N LYS A 34 -9.14 0.54 -10.01
CA LYS A 34 -10.16 0.09 -10.96
C LYS A 34 -10.40 -1.43 -10.91
N PHE A 35 -9.35 -2.22 -10.80
CA PHE A 35 -9.42 -3.69 -10.82
C PHE A 35 -9.44 -4.32 -9.41
N GLY A 36 -9.40 -3.50 -8.37
CA GLY A 36 -9.52 -3.91 -6.97
C GLY A 36 -8.27 -4.62 -6.44
N TYR A 37 -7.07 -4.27 -6.90
CA TYR A 37 -5.83 -4.85 -6.37
C TYR A 37 -5.63 -4.49 -4.90
N TYR A 38 -6.00 -3.28 -4.49
CA TYR A 38 -5.93 -2.89 -3.08
C TYR A 38 -7.03 -3.55 -2.24
N SER A 39 -8.29 -3.51 -2.69
CA SER A 39 -9.42 -4.02 -1.90
C SER A 39 -9.43 -5.54 -1.73
N LYS A 40 -8.98 -6.30 -2.74
CA LYS A 40 -8.90 -7.77 -2.66
C LYS A 40 -7.78 -8.27 -1.74
N GLN A 41 -6.88 -7.38 -1.32
CA GLN A 41 -5.66 -7.74 -0.61
C GLN A 41 -5.59 -7.08 0.78
N CYS A 42 -6.72 -6.57 1.30
CA CYS A 42 -6.79 -5.97 2.64
C CYS A 42 -6.49 -6.94 3.80
N SER A 43 -6.33 -8.25 3.53
CA SER A 43 -5.82 -9.22 4.50
C SER A 43 -4.29 -9.22 4.60
N CYS A 44 -3.62 -8.44 3.76
CA CYS A 44 -2.17 -8.30 3.74
C CYS A 44 -1.79 -6.90 4.21
N ASP A 45 -1.09 -6.83 5.33
CA ASP A 45 -0.59 -5.57 5.87
C ASP A 45 0.68 -5.13 5.13
N ILE A 46 0.92 -3.82 5.13
CA ILE A 46 2.15 -3.23 4.66
C ILE A 46 2.85 -2.61 5.86
N ASP A 47 4.11 -2.99 6.05
CA ASP A 47 4.95 -2.51 7.13
C ASP A 47 6.18 -1.82 6.52
N THR A 48 6.54 -0.67 7.08
CA THR A 48 7.59 0.18 6.54
C THR A 48 8.71 0.29 7.56
N CYS A 49 9.93 -0.01 7.13
CA CYS A 49 11.06 0.10 8.01
C CYS A 49 11.38 1.58 8.29
N LEU A 50 11.19 2.02 9.53
CA LEU A 50 11.49 3.38 9.97
C LEU A 50 12.67 3.35 10.96
N GLY A 51 13.68 4.19 10.74
CA GLY A 51 14.79 4.37 11.69
C GLY A 51 15.67 3.12 11.91
N GLY A 52 15.74 2.19 10.95
CA GLY A 52 16.55 0.97 11.05
C GLY A 52 15.93 -0.16 11.86
N GLN A 53 14.74 0.03 12.42
CA GLN A 53 13.96 -1.03 13.06
C GLN A 53 12.97 -1.61 12.05
N CYS A 54 13.39 -2.68 11.37
CA CYS A 54 12.52 -3.37 10.43
C CYS A 54 11.85 -4.56 11.12
N SER A 55 10.53 -4.64 11.01
CA SER A 55 9.81 -5.89 11.33
C SER A 55 10.33 -7.04 10.48
N LYS A 56 10.36 -8.24 11.06
CA LYS A 56 10.56 -9.45 10.27
C LYS A 56 9.36 -9.66 9.34
N PRO A 57 9.59 -10.04 8.06
CA PRO A 57 8.52 -10.47 7.19
C PRO A 57 7.73 -11.62 7.81
N SER A 58 6.40 -11.58 7.70
CA SER A 58 5.49 -12.63 8.15
C SER A 58 4.44 -12.93 7.09
N ASN A 59 3.69 -14.03 7.26
CA ASN A 59 2.79 -14.53 6.22
C ASN A 59 1.59 -13.60 5.93
N ASP A 60 1.36 -12.61 6.77
CA ASP A 60 0.26 -11.65 6.74
C ASP A 60 0.71 -10.23 6.33
N LYS A 61 2.01 -9.99 6.11
CA LYS A 61 2.48 -8.64 5.73
C LYS A 61 3.64 -8.61 4.77
N CYS A 62 3.69 -7.56 3.97
CA CYS A 62 4.87 -7.19 3.19
C CYS A 62 5.66 -6.12 3.93
N VAL A 63 6.99 -6.25 3.95
CA VAL A 63 7.89 -5.27 4.57
C VAL A 63 8.62 -4.51 3.47
N VAL A 64 8.56 -3.18 3.50
CA VAL A 64 9.48 -2.32 2.75
C VAL A 64 10.78 -2.27 3.53
N GLY A 65 11.82 -2.94 3.01
CA GLY A 65 13.12 -3.03 3.66
C GLY A 65 13.90 -1.71 3.62
N GLN A 66 14.96 -1.62 4.41
CA GLN A 66 15.78 -0.40 4.53
C GLN A 66 16.42 0.08 3.21
N LYS A 67 16.66 -0.83 2.27
CA LYS A 67 17.22 -0.52 0.94
C LYS A 67 16.16 -0.30 -0.13
N GLY A 68 14.89 -0.59 0.17
CA GLY A 68 13.81 -0.49 -0.81
C GLY A 68 13.43 0.97 -1.07
N ASP A 69 13.06 1.25 -2.31
CA ASP A 69 12.52 2.56 -2.70
C ASP A 69 11.06 2.66 -2.26
N TYR A 70 10.82 3.40 -1.17
CA TYR A 70 9.48 3.61 -0.63
C TYR A 70 8.53 4.24 -1.66
N SER A 71 9.03 5.20 -2.44
CA SER A 71 8.23 5.87 -3.46
C SER A 71 7.83 4.89 -4.56
N CYS A 72 8.75 4.04 -5.02
CA CYS A 72 8.44 2.97 -5.97
C CYS A 72 7.39 1.99 -5.42
N PHE A 73 7.53 1.53 -4.17
CA PHE A 73 6.54 0.61 -3.57
C PHE A 73 5.14 1.23 -3.49
N PHE A 74 5.06 2.53 -3.22
CA PHE A 74 3.82 3.27 -3.12
C PHE A 74 3.17 3.54 -4.50
N GLU A 75 3.99 3.83 -5.51
CA GLU A 75 3.53 4.28 -6.83
C GLU A 75 3.29 3.12 -7.80
N GLU A 76 4.12 2.08 -7.77
CA GLU A 76 4.19 1.06 -8.82
C GLU A 76 4.03 -0.38 -8.30
N ASN A 77 3.76 -0.56 -7.00
CA ASN A 77 3.67 -1.89 -6.40
C ASN A 77 2.43 -2.08 -5.52
N SER A 78 2.18 -3.33 -5.13
CA SER A 78 1.15 -3.70 -4.16
C SER A 78 1.54 -4.98 -3.43
N CYS A 79 1.17 -5.05 -2.16
CA CYS A 79 1.27 -6.27 -1.37
C CYS A 79 0.07 -7.17 -1.69
N ARG A 80 0.33 -8.42 -2.07
CA ARG A 80 -0.71 -9.37 -2.50
C ARG A 80 -0.53 -10.71 -1.83
N ARG A 81 -1.63 -11.43 -1.64
CA ARG A 81 -1.64 -12.82 -1.19
C ARG A 81 -1.02 -13.72 -2.26
N GLY A 82 0.15 -14.26 -1.95
CA GLY A 82 0.83 -15.31 -2.72
C GLY A 82 0.62 -16.70 -2.10
N ARG A 83 1.34 -17.69 -2.63
CA ARG A 83 1.24 -19.10 -2.18
C ARG A 83 1.71 -19.33 -0.74
N LYS A 84 2.71 -18.56 -0.28
CA LYS A 84 3.36 -18.73 1.02
C LYS A 84 3.04 -17.61 2.02
N GLY A 85 2.16 -16.69 1.67
CA GLY A 85 1.95 -15.49 2.48
C GLY A 85 1.72 -14.26 1.62
N CYS A 86 1.67 -13.10 2.26
CA CYS A 86 1.68 -11.81 1.60
C CYS A 86 3.08 -11.53 1.02
N THR A 87 3.12 -11.08 -0.23
CA THR A 87 4.36 -10.78 -0.95
C THR A 87 4.15 -9.58 -1.87
N TRP A 88 5.22 -8.85 -2.14
CA TRP A 88 5.22 -7.81 -3.15
C TRP A 88 4.89 -8.39 -4.53
N HIS A 89 4.11 -7.66 -5.31
CA HIS A 89 3.71 -8.10 -6.64
C HIS A 89 4.92 -8.18 -7.59
N THR A 90 5.82 -7.21 -7.50
CA THR A 90 7.07 -7.15 -8.27
C THR A 90 8.26 -6.94 -7.34
N SER A 91 9.46 -7.34 -7.78
CA SER A 91 10.74 -7.13 -7.08
C SER A 91 11.47 -5.86 -7.52
N GLU A 92 10.87 -5.03 -8.37
CA GLU A 92 11.54 -3.90 -9.04
C GLU A 92 11.86 -2.74 -8.08
N CYS A 93 11.20 -2.69 -6.92
CA CYS A 93 11.40 -1.65 -5.92
C CYS A 93 12.37 -2.06 -4.77
N LEU A 94 12.98 -3.25 -4.85
CA LEU A 94 13.86 -3.81 -3.81
C LEU A 94 15.32 -3.35 -3.89
#